data_AF-A0A2J8LP22-F1
#
_entry.id   AF-A0A2J8LP22-F1
#
_cell.length_a   1.000
_cell.length_b   1.000
_cell.length_c   1.000
_cell.angle_alpha   90.00
_cell.angle_beta   90.00
_cell.angle_gamma   90.00
#
_symmetry.space_group_name_H-M   'P 1'
#
loop_
_entity.id
_entity.type
_entity.pdbx_description
1 polymer ?
#
loop_
_entity_poly.entity_id
_entity_poly.type
_entity_poly.pdbx_seq_one_letter_code
_entity_poly.pdbx_strand_id
1 'polypeptide(L)'
;KRDGDDRRPRLVLSFDEEKRREYLTGFHKRKVERKKAAIEEIKQRLKEEQRKLREERHQEYLKMLAEREEALEEADELERLVTAKTESVQYDHPNHTVTVTTISDLDLSGARLLGLTPPEGGAGDRSEEEASSTEKPTKALPRKSRDPLLSQRISALTASLHAHSRKKVNRKHPRRAQDSKKPPRATRTSKAQRRRLTGKARHSGE
;
A
#
# COMPACT_ATOMS: atom_id res chain seq x y z
N LYS A 1 35.84 -69.33 -32.55
CA LYS A 1 36.00 -68.27 -31.53
C LYS A 1 34.70 -67.47 -31.55
N ARG A 2 33.91 -67.49 -30.48
CA ARG A 2 32.67 -66.71 -30.40
C ARG A 2 32.98 -65.51 -29.51
N ASP A 3 33.05 -64.34 -30.12
CA ASP A 3 33.20 -63.07 -29.42
C ASP A 3 31.93 -62.86 -28.59
N GLY A 4 32.11 -62.72 -27.28
CA GLY A 4 31.01 -62.62 -26.33
C GLY A 4 31.29 -61.53 -25.33
N ASP A 5 30.96 -60.29 -25.66
CA ASP A 5 30.74 -59.25 -24.65
C ASP A 5 29.80 -58.14 -25.16
N ASP A 6 28.58 -58.50 -25.59
CA ASP A 6 27.49 -57.54 -25.85
C ASP A 6 26.78 -57.11 -24.54
N ARG A 7 27.55 -56.88 -23.47
CA ARG A 7 27.00 -56.37 -22.20
C ARG A 7 26.96 -54.85 -22.26
N ARG A 8 25.77 -54.27 -22.06
CA ARG A 8 25.60 -52.81 -21.95
C ARG A 8 26.62 -52.25 -20.94
N PRO A 9 27.35 -51.17 -21.28
CA PRO A 9 28.36 -50.61 -20.40
C PRO A 9 27.72 -50.22 -19.06
N ARG A 10 28.39 -50.58 -17.96
CA ARG A 10 27.91 -50.28 -16.61
C ARG A 10 27.84 -48.77 -16.43
N LEU A 11 26.68 -48.25 -16.01
CA LEU A 11 26.53 -46.84 -15.66
C LEU A 11 27.29 -46.56 -14.36
N VAL A 12 28.45 -45.92 -14.48
CA VAL A 12 29.24 -45.48 -13.33
C VAL A 12 28.71 -44.12 -12.89
N LEU A 13 28.00 -44.11 -11.75
CA LEU A 13 27.60 -42.88 -11.08
C LEU A 13 28.77 -42.39 -10.21
N SER A 14 29.58 -41.48 -10.74
CA SER A 14 30.54 -40.72 -9.94
C SER A 14 29.87 -39.46 -9.40
N PHE A 15 30.15 -39.16 -8.12
CA PHE A 15 29.73 -37.90 -7.51
C PHE A 15 30.93 -36.96 -7.44
N ASP A 16 30.71 -35.69 -7.76
CA ASP A 16 31.68 -34.65 -7.46
C ASP A 16 31.93 -34.61 -5.94
N GLU A 17 33.14 -34.93 -5.54
CA GLU A 17 33.50 -34.98 -4.11
C GLU A 17 33.32 -33.63 -3.43
N GLU A 18 33.57 -32.53 -4.13
CA GLU A 18 33.42 -31.17 -3.60
C GLU A 18 31.95 -30.87 -3.28
N LYS A 19 31.04 -31.13 -4.24
CA LYS A 19 29.59 -30.98 -4.02
C LYS A 19 29.10 -31.91 -2.91
N ARG A 20 29.64 -33.14 -2.81
CA ARG A 20 29.34 -34.07 -1.72
C ARG A 20 29.80 -33.53 -0.36
N ARG A 21 31.02 -32.98 -0.27
CA ARG A 21 31.55 -32.37 0.96
C ARG A 21 30.72 -31.16 1.36
N GLU A 22 30.34 -30.32 0.41
CA GLU A 22 29.52 -29.14 0.68
C GLU A 22 28.09 -29.50 1.06
N TYR A 23 27.53 -30.56 0.47
CA TYR A 23 26.26 -31.12 0.89
C TYR A 23 26.33 -31.64 2.33
N LEU A 24 27.34 -32.44 2.68
CA LEU A 24 27.47 -33.04 4.01
C LEU A 24 27.88 -32.06 5.12
N THR A 25 28.66 -31.03 4.82
CA THR A 25 29.15 -30.08 5.84
C THR A 25 28.41 -28.74 5.84
N GLY A 26 27.81 -28.38 4.71
CA GLY A 26 27.14 -27.10 4.49
C GLY A 26 25.75 -26.95 5.12
N PHE A 27 25.38 -27.77 6.11
CA PHE A 27 24.07 -27.66 6.79
C PHE A 27 23.83 -26.27 7.40
N HIS A 28 24.87 -25.65 7.97
CA HIS A 28 24.77 -24.29 8.51
C HIS A 28 24.53 -23.27 7.39
N LYS A 29 25.27 -23.37 6.28
CA LYS A 29 25.07 -22.52 5.08
C LYS A 29 23.61 -22.60 4.61
N ARG A 30 23.09 -23.81 4.35
CA ARG A 30 21.69 -24.03 3.92
C ARG A 30 20.66 -23.56 4.93
N LYS A 31 20.94 -23.65 6.23
CA LYS A 31 20.04 -23.14 7.27
C LYS A 31 19.99 -21.61 7.24
N VAL A 32 21.13 -20.95 7.03
CA VAL A 32 21.20 -19.49 6.91
C VAL A 32 20.54 -19.04 5.61
N GLU A 33 20.80 -19.71 4.49
CA GLU A 33 20.19 -19.40 3.19
C GLU A 33 18.67 -19.49 3.26
N ARG A 34 18.10 -20.57 3.83
CA ARG A 34 16.65 -20.68 4.02
C ARG A 34 16.07 -19.55 4.87
N LYS A 35 16.77 -19.15 5.94
CA LYS A 35 16.35 -18.01 6.78
C LYS A 35 16.42 -16.70 6.01
N LYS A 36 17.48 -16.50 5.24
CA LYS A 36 17.68 -15.30 4.42
C LYS A 36 16.61 -15.20 3.35
N ALA A 37 16.33 -16.29 2.63
CA ALA A 37 15.28 -16.37 1.63
C ALA A 37 13.89 -16.04 2.22
N ALA A 38 13.53 -16.63 3.37
CA ALA A 38 12.27 -16.32 4.03
C ALA A 38 12.17 -14.84 4.46
N ILE A 39 13.27 -14.25 4.94
CA ILE A 39 13.31 -12.82 5.30
C ILE A 39 13.19 -11.93 4.06
N GLU A 40 13.85 -12.29 2.97
CA GLU A 40 13.81 -11.55 1.71
C GLU A 40 12.42 -11.59 1.07
N GLU A 41 11.76 -12.75 1.07
CA GLU A 41 10.38 -12.90 0.61
C GLU A 41 9.42 -12.02 1.41
N ILE A 42 9.51 -12.04 2.75
CA ILE A 42 8.68 -11.17 3.61
C ILE A 42 8.94 -9.69 3.30
N LYS A 43 10.20 -9.29 3.09
CA LYS A 43 10.55 -7.91 2.73
C LYS A 43 10.02 -7.51 1.36
N GLN A 44 10.05 -8.40 0.37
CA GLN A 44 9.51 -8.15 -0.97
C GLN A 44 8.00 -7.94 -0.90
N ARG A 45 7.28 -8.85 -0.25
CA ARG A 45 5.83 -8.71 -0.02
C ARG A 45 5.49 -7.38 0.67
N LEU A 46 6.22 -6.99 1.71
CA LEU A 46 5.99 -5.71 2.39
C LEU A 46 6.21 -4.50 1.47
N LYS A 47 7.21 -4.54 0.58
CA LYS A 47 7.46 -3.46 -0.38
C LYS A 47 6.38 -3.38 -1.45
N GLU A 48 5.90 -4.51 -1.93
CA GLU A 48 4.81 -4.59 -2.90
C GLU A 48 3.52 -4.03 -2.32
N GLU A 49 3.17 -4.39 -1.09
CA GLU A 49 2.02 -3.82 -0.38
C GLU A 49 2.14 -2.31 -0.20
N GLN A 50 3.33 -1.80 0.16
CA GLN A 50 3.57 -0.36 0.24
C GLN A 50 3.47 0.34 -1.12
N ARG A 51 3.88 -0.34 -2.20
CA ARG A 51 3.83 0.19 -3.56
C ARG A 51 2.37 0.29 -4.02
N LYS A 52 1.59 -0.78 -3.85
CA LYS A 52 0.15 -0.79 -4.15
C LYS A 52 -0.60 0.33 -3.43
N LEU A 53 -0.38 0.48 -2.12
CA LEU A 53 -1.01 1.55 -1.34
C LEU A 53 -0.65 2.97 -1.84
N ARG A 54 0.57 3.16 -2.37
CA ARG A 54 0.97 4.44 -2.95
C ARG A 54 0.32 4.66 -4.31
N GLU A 55 0.23 3.62 -5.12
CA GLU A 55 -0.40 3.64 -6.44
C GLU A 55 -1.91 3.88 -6.32
N GLU A 56 -2.60 3.17 -5.42
CA GLU A 56 -4.02 3.40 -5.11
C GLU A 56 -4.28 4.84 -4.69
N ARG A 57 -3.52 5.36 -3.73
CA ARG A 57 -3.63 6.77 -3.31
C ARG A 57 -3.37 7.74 -4.47
N HIS A 58 -2.42 7.42 -5.34
CA HIS A 58 -2.10 8.27 -6.48
C HIS A 58 -3.23 8.24 -7.52
N GLN A 59 -3.81 7.06 -7.78
CA GLN A 59 -4.96 6.91 -8.65
C GLN A 59 -6.19 7.64 -8.10
N GLU A 60 -6.47 7.52 -6.80
CA GLU A 60 -7.52 8.30 -6.13
C GLU A 60 -7.29 9.80 -6.29
N TYR A 61 -6.05 10.27 -6.10
CA TYR A 61 -5.70 11.66 -6.31
C TYR A 61 -5.95 12.11 -7.76
N LEU A 62 -5.59 11.28 -8.75
CA LEU A 62 -5.84 11.58 -10.16
C LEU A 62 -7.33 11.59 -10.48
N LYS A 63 -8.12 10.67 -9.90
CA LYS A 63 -9.59 10.67 -10.03
C LYS A 63 -10.21 11.95 -9.49
N MET A 64 -9.81 12.37 -8.30
CA MET A 64 -10.29 13.65 -7.72
C MET A 64 -9.91 14.88 -8.56
N LEU A 65 -8.82 14.82 -9.34
CA LEU A 65 -8.49 15.89 -10.29
C LEU A 65 -9.38 15.80 -11.53
N ALA A 66 -9.53 14.62 -12.11
CA ALA A 66 -10.40 14.39 -13.27
C ALA A 66 -11.85 14.79 -12.98
N GLU A 67 -12.40 14.41 -11.82
CA GLU A 67 -13.74 14.80 -11.38
C GLU A 67 -13.91 16.33 -11.29
N ARG A 68 -12.84 17.06 -10.94
CA ARG A 68 -12.87 18.53 -10.89
C ARG A 68 -12.79 19.15 -12.28
N GLU A 69 -12.00 18.55 -13.17
CA GLU A 69 -11.89 18.99 -14.56
C GLU A 69 -13.22 18.77 -15.29
N GLU A 70 -13.83 17.59 -15.14
CA GLU A 70 -15.16 17.25 -15.66
C GLU A 70 -16.23 18.24 -15.13
N ALA A 71 -16.24 18.54 -13.84
CA ALA A 71 -17.18 19.53 -13.28
C ALA A 71 -16.99 20.95 -13.84
N LEU A 72 -15.77 21.32 -14.23
CA LEU A 72 -15.52 22.61 -14.89
C LEU A 72 -15.99 22.58 -16.35
N GLU A 73 -15.73 21.48 -17.06
CA GLU A 73 -16.21 21.28 -18.43
C GLU A 73 -17.75 21.29 -18.50
N GLU A 74 -18.44 20.61 -17.58
CA GLU A 74 -19.90 20.65 -17.44
C GLU A 74 -20.42 22.07 -17.17
N ALA A 75 -19.71 22.86 -16.36
CA ALA A 75 -20.09 24.24 -16.09
C ALA A 75 -19.94 25.12 -17.34
N ASP A 76 -18.85 24.96 -18.10
CA ASP A 76 -18.63 25.65 -19.36
C ASP A 76 -19.68 25.23 -20.42
N GLU A 77 -20.07 23.96 -20.46
CA GLU A 77 -21.17 23.47 -21.29
C GLU A 77 -22.50 24.14 -20.93
N LEU A 78 -22.80 24.24 -19.64
CA LEU A 78 -24.01 24.91 -19.17
C LEU A 78 -24.01 26.38 -19.53
N GLU A 79 -22.88 27.09 -19.39
CA GLU A 79 -22.75 28.49 -19.80
C GLU A 79 -22.97 28.64 -21.31
N ARG A 80 -22.39 27.76 -22.13
CA ARG A 80 -22.63 27.75 -23.59
C ARG A 80 -24.11 27.53 -23.92
N LEU A 81 -24.78 26.61 -23.23
CA LEU A 81 -26.21 26.37 -23.43
C LEU A 81 -27.09 27.53 -22.96
N VAL A 82 -26.73 28.16 -21.84
CA VAL A 82 -27.43 29.36 -21.33
C VAL A 82 -27.25 30.51 -22.31
N THR A 83 -26.02 30.81 -22.71
CA THR A 83 -25.73 31.88 -23.68
C THR A 83 -26.40 31.65 -25.03
N ALA A 84 -26.46 30.41 -25.51
CA ALA A 84 -27.19 30.07 -26.73
C ALA A 84 -28.72 30.26 -26.61
N LYS A 85 -29.29 30.09 -25.41
CA LYS A 85 -30.73 30.28 -25.13
C LYS A 85 -31.10 31.69 -24.70
N THR A 86 -30.13 32.50 -24.30
CA THR A 86 -30.35 33.86 -23.81
C THR A 86 -30.02 34.87 -24.89
N GLU A 87 -31.03 35.62 -25.33
CA GLU A 87 -30.84 36.76 -26.21
C GLU A 87 -30.77 38.02 -25.33
N SER A 88 -29.59 38.64 -25.25
CA SER A 88 -29.38 39.90 -24.54
C SER A 88 -29.42 41.06 -25.53
N VAL A 89 -30.35 41.99 -25.32
CA VAL A 89 -30.45 43.23 -26.10
C VAL A 89 -30.10 44.42 -25.20
N GLN A 90 -29.11 45.20 -25.62
CA GLN A 90 -28.69 46.40 -24.92
C GLN A 90 -29.39 47.62 -25.52
N TYR A 91 -30.14 48.33 -24.70
CA TYR A 91 -30.83 49.55 -25.05
C TYR A 91 -30.13 50.73 -24.41
N ASP A 92 -29.63 51.65 -25.23
CA ASP A 92 -29.02 52.87 -24.75
C ASP A 92 -30.08 53.95 -24.57
N HIS A 93 -30.11 54.53 -23.37
CA HIS A 93 -31.03 55.61 -23.00
C HIS A 93 -30.20 56.84 -22.63
N PRO A 94 -30.75 58.06 -22.78
CA PRO A 94 -29.97 59.29 -22.70
C PRO A 94 -29.21 59.53 -21.38
N ASN A 95 -29.56 58.86 -20.28
CA ASN A 95 -28.89 58.98 -18.98
C ASN A 95 -28.40 57.64 -18.38
N HIS A 96 -28.62 56.51 -19.07
CA HIS A 96 -28.28 55.17 -18.57
C HIS A 96 -28.41 54.13 -19.69
N THR A 97 -27.81 52.96 -19.51
CA THR A 97 -27.97 51.86 -20.45
C THR A 97 -28.68 50.70 -19.76
N VAL A 98 -29.68 50.12 -20.42
CA VAL A 98 -30.48 48.99 -19.91
C VAL A 98 -30.17 47.77 -20.76
N THR A 99 -29.73 46.69 -20.12
CA THR A 99 -29.57 45.39 -20.78
C THR A 99 -30.74 44.50 -20.42
N VAL A 100 -31.55 44.13 -21.42
CA VAL A 100 -32.67 43.20 -21.25
C VAL A 100 -32.22 41.82 -21.74
N THR A 101 -32.14 40.86 -20.82
CA THR A 101 -31.82 39.47 -21.13
C THR A 101 -33.11 38.67 -21.19
N THR A 102 -33.49 38.23 -22.38
CA THR A 102 -34.68 37.40 -22.61
C THR A 102 -34.29 35.94 -22.74
N ILE A 103 -35.16 35.04 -22.29
CA ILE A 103 -34.98 33.58 -22.38
C ILE A 103 -36.06 33.09 -23.35
N SER A 104 -35.66 32.52 -24.48
CA SER A 104 -36.54 32.23 -25.63
C SER A 104 -37.77 31.38 -25.30
N ASP A 105 -37.66 30.48 -24.31
CA ASP A 105 -38.70 29.50 -23.96
C ASP A 105 -39.31 29.66 -22.55
N LEU A 106 -39.23 30.87 -21.96
CA LEU A 106 -39.77 31.11 -20.62
C LEU A 106 -41.30 31.25 -20.64
N ASP A 107 -42.00 30.12 -20.61
CA ASP A 107 -43.46 30.08 -20.48
C ASP A 107 -43.89 30.48 -19.05
N LEU A 108 -44.19 31.76 -18.85
CA LEU A 108 -44.72 32.31 -17.60
C LEU A 108 -46.20 31.95 -17.37
N SER A 109 -46.87 31.26 -18.30
CA SER A 109 -48.30 30.94 -18.17
C SER A 109 -48.58 29.89 -17.06
N GLY A 110 -47.56 29.36 -16.39
CA GLY A 110 -47.71 28.37 -15.33
C GLY A 110 -48.16 26.98 -15.84
N ALA A 111 -48.43 26.84 -17.14
CA ALA A 111 -48.93 25.60 -17.74
C ALA A 111 -47.94 24.42 -17.60
N ARG A 112 -46.62 24.69 -17.66
CA ARG A 112 -45.58 23.67 -17.45
C ARG A 112 -45.48 23.21 -15.98
N LEU A 113 -45.73 24.11 -15.02
CA LEU A 113 -45.77 23.77 -13.59
C LEU A 113 -46.97 22.86 -13.26
N LEU A 114 -48.02 22.92 -14.08
CA LEU A 114 -49.21 22.08 -13.99
C LEU A 114 -49.10 20.75 -14.75
N GLY A 115 -47.96 20.46 -15.41
CA GLY A 115 -47.65 19.15 -15.98
C GLY A 115 -48.46 18.74 -17.22
N LEU A 116 -48.96 19.71 -18.00
CA LEU A 116 -49.91 19.45 -19.11
C LEU A 116 -49.27 19.24 -20.50
N THR A 117 -47.97 18.99 -20.62
CA THR A 117 -47.31 18.83 -21.94
C THR A 117 -46.74 17.40 -22.14
N PRO A 118 -47.00 16.72 -23.28
CA PRO A 118 -46.43 15.39 -23.57
C PRO A 118 -45.02 15.47 -24.20
N PRO A 119 -44.21 14.38 -24.11
CA PRO A 119 -42.82 14.36 -24.58
C PRO A 119 -42.72 13.91 -26.05
N GLU A 120 -42.14 14.78 -26.88
CA GLU A 120 -41.59 14.46 -28.21
C GLU A 120 -40.07 14.72 -28.08
N GLY A 121 -39.12 13.82 -28.28
CA GLY A 121 -39.00 12.77 -29.30
C GLY A 121 -37.96 13.23 -30.33
N GLY A 122 -36.72 12.73 -30.27
CA GLY A 122 -35.70 13.02 -31.30
C GLY A 122 -34.29 12.51 -30.97
N ALA A 123 -33.82 11.54 -31.75
CA ALA A 123 -32.61 10.72 -31.57
C ALA A 123 -31.44 11.12 -32.51
N GLY A 124 -30.23 10.61 -32.19
CA GLY A 124 -29.06 10.49 -33.07
C GLY A 124 -27.88 11.37 -32.64
N ASP A 125 -26.60 10.99 -32.70
CA ASP A 125 -25.89 9.80 -33.20
C ASP A 125 -24.42 9.90 -32.69
N ARG A 126 -23.71 8.77 -32.71
CA ARG A 126 -22.30 8.51 -32.36
C ARG A 126 -21.32 9.53 -33.00
N SER A 127 -20.10 9.76 -32.52
CA SER A 127 -18.96 8.83 -32.62
C SER A 127 -17.64 9.48 -32.10
N GLU A 128 -16.79 8.62 -31.55
CA GLU A 128 -15.32 8.57 -31.63
C GLU A 128 -14.40 9.29 -30.61
N GLU A 129 -13.61 8.40 -29.97
CA GLU A 129 -12.37 8.60 -29.22
C GLU A 129 -11.28 9.24 -30.08
N GLU A 130 -10.34 9.98 -29.48
CA GLU A 130 -8.92 9.94 -29.87
C GLU A 130 -8.07 10.51 -28.72
N ALA A 131 -7.10 9.71 -28.30
CA ALA A 131 -6.18 10.01 -27.21
C ALA A 131 -5.06 10.95 -27.68
N SER A 132 -4.73 11.95 -26.87
CA SER A 132 -3.56 12.82 -27.11
C SER A 132 -2.79 13.05 -25.82
N SER A 133 -1.77 12.22 -25.63
CA SER A 133 -0.75 12.32 -24.61
C SER A 133 0.22 13.48 -24.91
N THR A 134 0.29 14.48 -24.03
CA THR A 134 1.50 15.33 -23.95
C THR A 134 1.91 15.56 -22.50
N GLU A 135 3.03 14.92 -22.15
CA GLU A 135 3.69 15.02 -20.85
C GLU A 135 4.19 16.46 -20.59
N LYS A 136 3.94 16.99 -19.39
CA LYS A 136 4.64 18.17 -18.86
C LYS A 136 5.26 17.86 -17.49
N PRO A 137 6.47 18.36 -17.20
CA PRO A 137 7.20 17.97 -16.00
C PRO A 137 6.67 18.71 -14.77
N THR A 138 6.18 17.94 -13.78
CA THR A 138 5.79 18.48 -12.49
C THR A 138 7.02 18.86 -11.66
N LYS A 139 7.27 20.15 -11.48
CA LYS A 139 8.19 20.64 -10.43
C LYS A 139 7.57 20.32 -9.07
N ALA A 140 8.11 19.31 -8.39
CA ALA A 140 7.71 18.93 -7.05
C ALA A 140 7.99 20.07 -6.05
N LEU A 141 6.93 20.54 -5.38
CA LEU A 141 7.05 21.53 -4.30
C LEU A 141 7.81 20.94 -3.10
N PRO A 142 8.66 21.74 -2.42
CA PRO A 142 9.44 21.26 -1.29
C PRO A 142 8.52 20.88 -0.12
N ARG A 143 8.52 19.60 0.24
CA ARG A 143 7.89 19.08 1.46
C ARG A 143 8.66 19.55 2.70
N LYS A 144 8.41 20.79 3.09
CA LYS A 144 8.75 21.27 4.43
C LYS A 144 7.59 20.83 5.32
N SER A 145 7.81 19.83 6.15
CA SER A 145 6.91 19.50 7.25
C SER A 145 6.88 20.72 8.16
N ARG A 146 5.96 21.66 7.90
CA ARG A 146 5.59 22.65 8.90
C ARG A 146 5.05 21.86 10.07
N ASP A 147 5.60 22.10 11.25
CA ASP A 147 5.05 21.54 12.48
C ASP A 147 3.55 21.84 12.46
N PRO A 148 2.69 20.80 12.53
CA PRO A 148 1.27 21.03 12.47
C PRO A 148 0.94 21.97 13.63
N LEU A 149 0.13 23.00 13.38
CA LEU A 149 -0.30 23.98 14.38
C LEU A 149 -1.19 23.30 15.43
N LEU A 150 -0.60 22.40 16.21
CA LEU A 150 -1.23 21.63 17.26
C LEU A 150 -0.84 22.27 18.57
N SER A 151 -1.84 22.53 19.41
CA SER A 151 -1.60 23.04 20.75
C SER A 151 -0.65 22.10 21.51
N GLN A 152 0.17 22.66 22.39
CA GLN A 152 1.14 21.91 23.20
C GLN A 152 0.49 20.71 23.92
N ARG A 153 -0.77 20.86 24.32
CA ARG A 153 -1.58 19.81 24.93
C ARG A 153 -1.82 18.63 23.97
N ILE A 154 -2.19 18.90 22.72
CA ILE A 154 -2.43 17.86 21.71
C ILE A 154 -1.11 17.17 21.34
N SER A 155 -0.03 17.94 21.17
CA SER A 155 1.30 17.40 20.86
C SER A 155 1.83 16.48 21.98
N ALA A 156 1.70 16.90 23.24
CA ALA A 156 2.12 16.08 24.38
C ALA A 156 1.28 14.81 24.54
N LEU A 157 -0.03 14.90 24.32
CA LEU A 157 -0.94 13.75 24.42
C LEU A 157 -0.66 12.74 23.31
N THR A 158 -0.44 13.21 22.08
CA THR A 158 -0.07 12.37 20.93
C THR A 158 1.28 11.68 21.14
N ALA A 159 2.28 12.41 21.65
CA ALA A 159 3.57 11.84 22.00
C ALA A 159 3.47 10.77 23.11
N SER A 160 2.64 11.02 24.13
CA SER A 160 2.38 10.07 25.21
C SER A 160 1.71 8.78 24.68
N LEU A 161 0.65 8.91 23.87
CA LEU A 161 -0.03 7.77 23.25
C LEU A 161 0.93 6.92 22.41
N HIS A 162 1.78 7.55 21.59
CA HIS A 162 2.81 6.85 20.81
C HIS A 162 3.91 6.21 21.67
N ALA A 163 4.26 6.80 22.81
CA ALA A 163 5.21 6.20 23.75
C ALA A 163 4.62 4.98 24.47
N HIS A 164 3.32 4.98 24.74
CA HIS A 164 2.61 3.85 25.36
C HIS A 164 2.34 2.71 24.36
N SER A 165 2.06 3.00 23.09
CA SER A 165 1.85 1.96 22.07
C SER A 165 3.14 1.20 21.74
N ARG A 166 4.29 1.88 21.69
CA ARG A 166 5.61 1.24 21.44
C ARG A 166 6.08 0.34 22.57
N LYS A 167 5.61 0.53 23.80
CA LYS A 167 6.02 -0.27 24.98
C LYS A 167 5.49 -1.71 24.98
N LYS A 168 4.50 -2.05 24.14
CA LYS A 168 3.90 -3.40 24.14
C LYS A 168 4.56 -4.42 23.20
N VAL A 169 5.43 -4.00 22.26
CA VAL A 169 5.93 -4.95 21.24
C VAL A 169 7.37 -5.41 21.42
N ASN A 170 8.28 -4.70 22.10
CA ASN A 170 9.59 -5.26 22.46
C ASN A 170 10.36 -4.33 23.41
N ARG A 171 10.11 -4.39 24.72
CA ARG A 171 11.10 -3.88 25.69
C ARG A 171 12.15 -4.97 25.90
N LYS A 172 13.19 -4.97 25.07
CA LYS A 172 14.48 -5.51 25.52
C LYS A 172 14.98 -4.56 26.60
N HIS A 173 14.96 -5.02 27.84
CA HIS A 173 15.55 -4.30 28.97
C HIS A 173 17.03 -3.99 28.67
N PRO A 174 17.50 -2.74 28.83
CA PRO A 174 18.93 -2.49 28.91
C PRO A 174 19.42 -3.20 30.17
N ARG A 175 20.25 -4.23 29.99
CA ARG A 175 20.86 -4.95 31.11
C ARG A 175 21.78 -4.00 31.85
N ARG A 176 21.34 -3.54 33.02
CA ARG A 176 22.23 -3.13 34.09
C ARG A 176 23.08 -4.37 34.40
N ALA A 177 24.39 -4.26 34.21
CA ALA A 177 25.32 -5.28 34.65
C ALA A 177 25.10 -5.48 36.15
N GLN A 178 24.63 -6.66 36.55
CA GLN A 178 24.95 -7.41 37.78
C GLN A 178 24.08 -8.68 37.82
N ASP A 179 24.77 -9.80 38.02
CA ASP A 179 24.31 -11.07 38.57
C ASP A 179 23.20 -11.89 37.90
N SER A 180 23.69 -12.85 37.11
CA SER A 180 23.23 -14.22 36.91
C SER A 180 22.01 -14.74 37.72
N LYS A 181 20.78 -14.65 37.20
CA LYS A 181 19.73 -15.66 37.45
C LYS A 181 18.84 -15.87 36.21
N LYS A 182 18.94 -17.05 35.58
CA LYS A 182 17.99 -17.53 34.53
C LYS A 182 16.78 -18.17 35.23
N PRO A 183 15.55 -18.07 34.67
CA PRO A 183 14.37 -18.66 35.30
C PRO A 183 14.41 -20.20 35.24
N PRO A 184 13.79 -20.90 36.20
CA PRO A 184 13.82 -22.35 36.24
C PRO A 184 12.98 -22.91 35.09
N ARG A 185 13.59 -23.71 34.20
CA ARG A 185 12.85 -24.61 33.32
C ARG A 185 12.38 -25.77 34.18
N ALA A 186 11.06 -25.91 34.32
CA ALA A 186 10.36 -26.80 35.26
C ALA A 186 10.58 -28.32 35.09
N THR A 187 11.61 -28.79 34.38
CA THR A 187 11.79 -30.23 34.12
C THR A 187 13.25 -30.71 33.99
N ARG A 188 14.25 -29.95 34.47
CA ARG A 188 15.66 -30.44 34.46
C ARG A 188 16.27 -30.37 35.84
N THR A 189 16.33 -31.52 36.51
CA THR A 189 17.19 -31.70 37.69
C THR A 189 18.64 -31.39 37.31
N SER A 190 19.36 -30.69 38.17
CA SER A 190 20.75 -30.29 37.87
C SER A 190 21.68 -31.51 37.90
N LYS A 191 22.80 -31.45 37.17
CA LYS A 191 23.82 -32.52 37.17
C LYS A 191 24.32 -32.84 38.59
N ALA A 192 24.42 -31.84 39.46
CA ALA A 192 24.78 -32.00 40.86
C ALA A 192 23.69 -32.73 41.66
N GLN A 193 22.42 -32.41 41.43
CA GLN A 193 21.29 -33.06 42.09
C GLN A 193 21.17 -34.54 41.68
N ARG A 194 21.46 -34.87 40.42
CA ARG A 194 21.55 -36.28 39.95
C ARG A 194 22.66 -37.05 40.66
N ARG A 195 23.87 -36.46 40.77
CA ARG A 195 25.00 -37.11 41.47
C ARG A 195 24.71 -37.36 42.95
N ARG A 196 23.95 -36.49 43.61
CA ARG A 196 23.54 -36.70 45.01
C ARG A 196 22.55 -37.86 45.18
N LEU A 197 21.64 -38.06 44.21
CA LEU A 197 20.66 -39.15 44.25
C LEU A 197 21.28 -40.51 43.89
N THR A 198 22.20 -40.56 42.92
CA THR A 198 22.79 -41.82 42.43
C THR A 198 24.17 -42.14 43.00
N GLY A 199 24.73 -41.28 43.86
CA GLY A 199 26.15 -41.31 44.22
C GLY A 199 26.46 -41.71 45.67
N LYS A 200 25.62 -42.50 46.34
CA LYS A 200 26.04 -43.20 47.57
C LYS A 200 26.64 -44.56 47.18
N ALA A 201 27.89 -44.56 46.75
CA ALA A 201 28.69 -45.78 46.79
C ALA A 201 28.88 -46.13 48.27
N ARG A 202 28.28 -47.23 48.73
CA ARG A 202 28.60 -47.81 50.03
C ARG A 202 30.02 -48.35 49.93
N HIS A 203 30.98 -47.63 50.52
CA HIS A 203 32.20 -48.28 50.99
C HIS A 203 31.82 -49.00 52.29
N SER A 204 31.50 -50.28 52.20
CA SER A 204 31.66 -51.20 53.33
C SER A 204 33.11 -51.69 53.28
N GLY A 205 33.94 -51.14 54.15
CA GLY A 205 35.18 -51.78 54.53
C GLY A 205 34.87 -52.77 55.65
N GLU A 206 35.13 -54.05 55.38
CA GLU A 206 35.59 -55.07 56.32
C GLU A 206 36.67 -55.88 55.58
#